data_AF-A0A2V6V6G7-F1
#
_entry.id   AF-A0A2V6V6G7-F1
#
_cell.length_a   1.000
_cell.length_b   1.000
_cell.length_c   1.000
_cell.angle_alpha   90.00
_cell.angle_beta   90.00
_cell.angle_gamma   90.00
#
_symmetry.space_group_name_H-M   'P 1'
#
loop_
_entity.id
_entity.type
_entity.pdbx_description
1 polymer ?
#
loop_
_entity_poly.entity_id
_entity_poly.type
_entity_poly.pdbx_seq_one_letter_code
_entity_poly.pdbx_strand_id
1 'polypeptide(L)'
;MPAWLDEPPGHRRGVFRGLSLVVDVHGHCEPPFEPLRVAIADILAAGSEVGVSLAVYAGKQAVVDVWGGHTDAARTRPWAADTIVNLYS
;
A
#
# COMPACT_ATOMS: atom_id res chain seq x y z
N MET A 1 3.51 50.86 3.40
CA MET A 1 4.02 49.60 2.82
C MET A 1 3.54 48.47 3.73
N PRO A 2 2.57 47.61 3.36
CA PRO A 2 2.00 46.64 4.29
C PRO A 2 2.88 45.38 4.43
N ALA A 3 2.94 44.84 5.64
CA ALA A 3 3.82 43.79 6.13
C ALA A 3 3.37 42.36 5.77
N TRP A 4 3.13 42.08 4.48
CA TRP A 4 2.66 40.77 3.98
C TRP A 4 3.65 40.13 2.98
N LEU A 5 4.93 40.46 3.08
CA LEU A 5 6.00 39.97 2.19
C LEU A 5 7.08 39.17 2.94
N ASP A 6 6.71 38.55 4.06
CA ASP A 6 7.52 37.56 4.77
C ASP A 6 6.70 36.26 4.96
N GLU A 7 6.50 35.51 3.88
CA GLU A 7 6.16 34.08 4.01
C GLU A 7 7.46 33.30 4.28
N PRO A 8 7.56 32.49 5.35
CA PRO A 8 8.71 31.62 5.54
C PRO A 8 8.71 30.51 4.48
N PRO A 9 9.87 30.16 3.91
CA PRO A 9 9.97 29.13 2.88
C PRO A 9 9.40 27.81 3.39
N GLY A 10 8.53 27.22 2.57
CA GLY A 10 7.76 26.03 2.85
C GLY A 10 8.59 24.93 3.49
N HIS A 11 7.99 24.33 4.53
CA HIS A 11 8.43 23.12 5.18
C HIS A 11 8.56 22.00 4.12
N ARG A 12 9.77 21.87 3.57
CA ARG A 12 10.15 20.74 2.73
C ARG A 12 10.02 19.49 3.59
N ARG A 13 8.94 18.74 3.37
CA ARG A 13 8.70 17.43 4.00
C ARG A 13 9.97 16.61 3.87
N GLY A 14 10.60 16.33 5.01
CA GLY A 14 11.78 15.49 5.09
C GLY A 14 11.45 14.12 4.51
N VAL A 15 12.17 13.74 3.47
CA VAL A 15 12.16 12.38 2.95
C VAL A 15 12.92 11.53 3.97
N PHE A 16 12.20 10.80 4.81
CA PHE A 16 12.78 9.71 5.59
C PHE A 16 13.13 8.56 4.63
N ARG A 17 14.32 8.61 4.04
CA ARG A 17 14.92 7.48 3.30
C ARG A 17 15.79 6.65 4.27
N GLY A 18 15.15 6.10 5.31
CA GLY A 18 15.70 5.00 6.08
C GLY A 18 15.13 3.71 5.48
N LEU A 19 15.98 2.76 5.08
CA LEU A 19 15.66 1.44 4.51
C LEU A 19 14.17 1.08 4.50
N SER A 20 13.50 1.27 3.37
CA SER A 20 12.24 0.54 3.13
C SER A 20 12.65 -0.93 3.01
N LEU A 21 12.46 -1.70 4.07
CA LEU A 21 12.26 -3.13 3.93
C LEU A 21 11.03 -3.24 3.04
N VAL A 22 11.27 -3.54 1.76
CA VAL A 22 10.21 -3.71 0.78
C VAL A 22 9.23 -4.72 1.37
N VAL A 23 8.01 -4.27 1.68
CA VAL A 23 6.97 -5.20 2.13
C VAL A 23 6.62 -6.06 0.94
N ASP A 24 6.75 -7.38 1.10
CA ASP A 24 6.41 -8.32 0.05
C ASP A 24 4.91 -8.28 -0.22
N VAL A 25 4.58 -7.95 -1.48
CA VAL A 25 3.25 -8.09 -2.05
C VAL A 25 3.32 -9.26 -3.02
N HIS A 26 2.55 -10.30 -2.74
CA HIS A 26 2.53 -11.54 -3.49
C HIS A 26 1.48 -11.50 -4.62
N GLY A 27 1.42 -12.55 -5.42
CA GLY A 27 0.41 -12.72 -6.47
C GLY A 27 0.76 -12.06 -7.81
N HIS A 28 -0.20 -12.11 -8.72
CA HIS A 28 -0.05 -11.70 -10.11
C HIS A 28 -0.44 -10.24 -10.33
N CYS A 29 0.37 -9.51 -11.10
CA CYS A 29 0.04 -8.17 -11.55
C CYS A 29 0.61 -8.00 -12.95
N GLU A 30 -0.24 -7.66 -13.92
CA GLU A 30 0.21 -7.36 -15.27
C GLU A 30 1.06 -6.08 -15.28
N PRO A 31 2.10 -5.97 -16.14
CA PRO A 31 3.07 -4.87 -16.10
C PRO A 31 2.47 -3.45 -16.11
N PRO A 32 1.38 -3.15 -16.85
CA PRO A 32 0.75 -1.83 -16.81
C PRO A 32 0.16 -1.45 -15.44
N PHE A 33 -0.08 -2.44 -14.58
CA PHE A 33 -0.70 -2.29 -13.27
C PHE A 33 0.29 -2.39 -12.10
N GLU A 34 1.59 -2.60 -12.37
CA GLU A 34 2.62 -2.67 -11.33
C GLU A 34 2.64 -1.48 -10.34
N PRO A 35 2.25 -0.24 -10.73
CA PRO A 35 2.07 0.85 -9.76
C PRO A 35 1.09 0.54 -8.62
N LEU A 36 0.11 -0.36 -8.82
CA LEU A 36 -0.79 -0.82 -7.75
C LEU A 36 -0.05 -1.68 -6.73
N ARG A 37 0.85 -2.57 -7.17
CA ARG A 37 1.69 -3.36 -6.26
C ARG A 37 2.53 -2.46 -5.37
N VAL A 38 3.14 -1.42 -5.97
CA VAL A 38 3.95 -0.43 -5.25
C VAL A 38 3.10 0.32 -4.22
N ALA A 39 1.91 0.80 -4.62
CA ALA A 39 1.01 1.50 -3.69
C ALA A 39 0.58 0.61 -2.51
N ILE A 40 0.32 -0.68 -2.76
CA ILE A 40 0.01 -1.66 -1.70
C ILE A 40 1.21 -1.86 -0.77
N ALA A 41 2.41 -2.01 -1.33
CA ALA A 41 3.62 -2.13 -0.52
C ALA A 41 3.82 -0.89 0.36
N ASP A 42 3.57 0.31 -0.17
CA ASP A 42 3.71 1.58 0.54
C ASP A 42 2.71 1.70 1.71
N ILE A 43 1.43 1.37 1.53
CA ILE A 43 0.45 1.44 2.63
C ILE A 43 0.72 0.39 3.73
N LEU A 44 1.21 -0.79 3.36
CA LEU A 44 1.59 -1.82 4.32
C LEU A 44 2.87 -1.43 5.08
N ALA A 45 3.86 -0.87 4.39
CA ALA A 45 5.11 -0.39 4.97
C ALA A 45 4.89 0.82 5.90
N ALA A 46 3.97 1.72 5.52
CA ALA A 46 3.55 2.84 6.35
C ALA A 46 2.77 2.41 7.61
N GLY A 47 2.34 1.14 7.67
CA GLY A 47 1.52 0.62 8.76
C GLY A 47 0.05 1.07 8.70
N SER A 48 -0.35 1.75 7.62
CA SER A 48 -1.74 2.21 7.39
C SER A 48 -2.70 1.03 7.25
N GLU A 49 -2.21 -0.11 6.76
CA GLU A 49 -2.95 -1.36 6.70
C GLU A 49 -2.25 -2.48 7.48
N VAL A 50 -3.06 -3.42 7.98
CA VAL A 50 -2.58 -4.65 8.63
C VAL A 50 -2.30 -5.71 7.56
N GLY A 51 -3.25 -5.92 6.65
CA GLY A 51 -3.14 -6.82 5.50
C GLY A 51 -4.28 -6.59 4.52
N VAL A 52 -4.06 -6.99 3.28
CA VAL A 52 -4.96 -6.65 2.16
C VAL A 52 -4.89 -7.71 1.06
N SER A 53 -6.00 -7.84 0.33
CA SER A 53 -6.06 -8.49 -0.99
C SER A 53 -6.75 -7.56 -1.98
N LEU A 54 -6.24 -7.52 -3.22
CA LEU A 54 -6.82 -6.73 -4.31
C LEU A 54 -6.88 -7.57 -5.57
N ALA A 55 -8.08 -7.71 -6.12
CA ALA A 55 -8.30 -8.29 -7.44
C ALA A 55 -8.92 -7.23 -8.38
N VAL A 56 -8.33 -7.07 -9.57
CA VAL A 56 -8.83 -6.16 -10.62
C VAL A 56 -9.08 -6.96 -11.88
N TYR A 57 -10.30 -6.81 -12.42
CA TYR A 57 -10.72 -7.49 -13.64
C TYR A 57 -10.92 -6.51 -14.80
N ALA A 58 -10.32 -6.82 -15.94
CA ALA A 58 -10.64 -6.21 -17.23
C ALA A 58 -11.57 -7.15 -17.99
N GLY A 59 -12.89 -6.93 -17.85
CA GLY A 59 -13.89 -7.86 -18.34
C GLY A 59 -13.85 -9.18 -17.56
N LYS A 60 -13.46 -10.28 -18.23
CA LYS A 60 -13.33 -11.61 -17.60
C LYS A 60 -11.89 -11.96 -17.19
N GLN A 61 -10.92 -11.11 -17.49
CA GLN A 61 -9.51 -11.37 -17.21
C GLN A 61 -9.11 -10.71 -15.89
N ALA A 62 -8.55 -11.49 -14.96
CA ALA A 62 -7.91 -10.95 -13.77
C ALA A 62 -6.54 -10.37 -14.18
N VAL A 63 -6.43 -9.04 -14.21
CA VAL A 63 -5.19 -8.34 -14.57
C VAL A 63 -4.34 -8.00 -13.34
N VAL A 64 -4.96 -8.07 -12.17
CA VAL A 64 -4.31 -7.99 -10.86
C VAL A 64 -5.00 -8.97 -9.93
N ASP A 65 -4.22 -9.76 -9.21
CA ASP A 65 -4.65 -10.62 -8.10
C ASP A 65 -3.48 -10.72 -7.11
N VAL A 66 -3.48 -9.84 -6.11
CA VAL A 66 -2.36 -9.65 -5.18
C VAL A 66 -2.81 -9.62 -3.74
N TRP A 67 -1.91 -9.99 -2.83
CA TRP A 67 -2.12 -9.95 -1.40
C TRP A 67 -0.84 -9.64 -0.64
N GLY A 68 -0.97 -9.16 0.61
CA GLY A 68 0.17 -8.87 1.46
C GLY A 68 -0.22 -8.44 2.88
N GLY A 69 0.79 -8.33 3.75
CA GLY A 69 0.61 -7.98 5.16
C GLY A 69 0.26 -9.18 6.03
N HIS A 70 -0.61 -8.96 7.03
CA HIS A 70 -0.90 -9.92 8.10
C HIS A 70 -2.41 -10.03 8.36
N THR A 71 -2.81 -11.15 8.95
CA THR A 71 -4.23 -11.44 9.28
C THR A 71 -4.64 -10.95 10.67
N ASP A 72 -3.71 -10.40 11.44
CA ASP A 72 -3.91 -9.97 12.82
C ASP A 72 -3.17 -8.66 13.11
N ALA A 73 -3.74 -7.86 14.01
CA ALA A 73 -3.20 -6.56 14.39
C ALA A 73 -1.81 -6.65 15.04
N ALA A 74 -1.48 -7.79 15.69
CA ALA A 74 -0.16 -8.03 16.25
C ALA A 74 0.89 -8.38 15.18
N ARG A 75 0.49 -8.51 13.91
CA ARG A 75 1.34 -8.81 12.75
C ARG A 75 2.13 -10.11 12.95
N THR A 76 1.47 -11.14 13.47
CA THR A 76 2.11 -12.42 13.79
C THR A 76 1.86 -13.50 12.74
N ARG A 77 0.79 -13.38 11.97
CA ARG A 77 0.40 -14.36 10.94
C ARG A 77 0.34 -13.69 9.56
N PRO A 78 1.17 -14.11 8.60
CA PRO A 78 1.18 -13.50 7.27
C PRO A 78 -0.13 -13.74 6.54
N TRP A 79 -0.48 -12.81 5.67
CA TRP A 79 -1.60 -12.95 4.74
C TRP A 79 -1.24 -13.92 3.62
N ALA A 80 -2.07 -14.94 3.41
CA ALA A 80 -1.94 -15.92 2.33
C ALA A 80 -3.02 -15.72 1.25
N ALA A 81 -2.82 -16.32 0.08
CA ALA A 81 -3.72 -16.21 -1.07
C ALA A 81 -5.19 -16.61 -0.76
N ASP A 82 -5.38 -17.53 0.19
CA ASP A 82 -6.65 -18.09 0.60
C ASP A 82 -7.17 -17.52 1.93
N THR A 83 -6.61 -16.40 2.40
CA THR A 83 -7.10 -15.70 3.59
C THR A 83 -8.55 -15.25 3.38
N ILE A 84 -9.43 -15.66 4.28
CA ILE A 84 -10.84 -15.27 4.29
C ILE A 84 -11.06 -14.16 5.32
N VAL A 85 -11.73 -13.09 4.90
CA VAL A 85 -12.17 -12.01 5.77
C VAL A 85 -13.69 -11.96 5.88
N ASN A 86 -14.18 -11.42 6.99
CA ASN A 86 -15.60 -11.14 7.12
C ASN A 86 -16.00 -9.98 6.20
N LEU A 87 -17.05 -10.15 5.40
CA LEU A 87 -17.60 -9.13 4.51
C LEU A 87 -18.81 -8.50 5.20
N TYR A 88 -18.59 -7.32 5.81
CA TYR A 88 -19.66 -6.56 6.46
C TYR A 88 -20.67 -6.01 5.42
N SER A 89 -21.93 -5.91 5.86
CA SER A 89 -23.14 -5.31 5.21
C SER A 89 -23.15 -3.78 5.15
#